data_AF-A0A1V6HNU9-F1
#
_entry.id   AF-A0A1V6HNU9-F1
#
_cell.length_a   1.000
_cell.length_b   1.000
_cell.length_c   1.000
_cell.angle_alpha   90.00
_cell.angle_beta   90.00
_cell.angle_gamma   90.00
#
_symmetry.space_group_name_H-M   'P 1'
#
loop_
_entity.id
_entity.type
_entity.pdbx_description
1 polymer ?
#
loop_
_entity_poly.entity_id
_entity_poly.type
_entity_poly.pdbx_seq_one_letter_code
_entity_poly.pdbx_strand_id
1 'polypeptide(L)'
;MSAVREGWRELAPEPSRLWLRWAPAAWPGPATLWTDLAAGRCGGALPPLSKWPPPVGLLEPDVLYLPPVSPPLARERHELARTALRAGHAVIWQGSPPGDPEPVPAGVLPVWDLLPLFAGEAPWPAALPAAGGVALWPLAPGLAGPPASWEATLSRLGAAGVAAVLGVTLDLTPGDRRRLADRRGEPFSGPLFHAEPPDWRLLARLVRRAGLAWGIPRPPVARPLAWRQRNRELAGLFAEAAERWAEAGEPEAAGQELWRAAREAERAERDLAALAREGQLGLFVWLDAGRRRFVEEWAAGRRPELLARLEARLRAAAKECGTEGER
;
A
#
# COMPACT_ATOMS: atom_id res chain seq x y z
N MET A 1 13.37 5.24 -16.40
CA MET A 1 12.60 6.41 -16.88
C MET A 1 11.14 5.99 -16.99
N SER A 2 10.21 6.68 -16.32
CA SER A 2 8.77 6.44 -16.45
C SER A 2 8.32 6.93 -17.82
N ALA A 3 7.76 6.06 -18.67
CA ALA A 3 7.10 6.51 -19.89
C ALA A 3 5.80 7.22 -19.50
N VAL A 4 5.59 8.44 -20.00
CA VAL A 4 4.28 9.11 -19.91
C VAL A 4 3.51 8.79 -21.18
N ARG A 5 2.35 8.16 -21.04
CA ARG A 5 1.47 7.75 -22.15
C ARG A 5 0.10 8.35 -21.91
N GLU A 6 -0.36 9.21 -22.82
CA GLU A 6 -1.74 9.73 -22.82
C GLU A 6 -2.23 10.29 -21.46
N GLY A 7 -1.33 10.94 -20.70
CA GLY A 7 -1.65 11.50 -19.38
C GLY A 7 -1.51 10.52 -18.20
N TRP A 8 -1.06 9.29 -18.44
CA TRP A 8 -0.67 8.31 -17.42
C TRP A 8 0.86 8.20 -17.32
N ARG A 9 1.36 8.07 -16.09
CA ARG A 9 2.75 7.65 -15.79
C ARG A 9 2.79 6.14 -15.55
N GLU A 10 3.74 5.48 -16.20
CA GLU A 10 4.06 4.08 -15.97
C GLU A 10 5.05 3.95 -14.80
N LEU A 11 4.62 3.27 -13.74
CA LEU A 11 5.43 3.01 -12.57
C LEU A 11 6.01 1.60 -12.63
N ALA A 12 7.12 1.38 -11.93
CA ALA A 12 7.46 0.02 -11.58
C ALA A 12 6.46 -0.46 -10.52
N PRO A 13 5.76 -1.60 -10.73
CA PRO A 13 4.85 -2.14 -9.73
C PRO A 13 5.68 -2.58 -8.53
N GLU A 14 5.47 -1.90 -7.40
CA GLU A 14 6.17 -2.19 -6.16
C GLU A 14 5.15 -2.41 -5.05
N PRO A 15 5.38 -3.38 -4.15
CA PRO A 15 4.44 -3.67 -3.08
C PRO A 15 4.16 -2.49 -2.14
N SER A 16 5.19 -1.68 -1.82
CA SER A 16 5.06 -0.46 -1.01
C SER A 16 4.16 0.60 -1.62
N ARG A 17 3.88 0.49 -2.92
CA ARG A 17 2.93 1.32 -3.67
C ARG A 17 1.74 0.49 -4.09
N LEU A 18 1.29 -0.48 -3.29
CA LEU A 18 0.13 -1.32 -3.61
C LEU A 18 0.16 -1.91 -5.04
N TRP A 19 1.35 -2.20 -5.54
CA TRP A 19 1.56 -2.75 -6.88
C TRP A 19 1.09 -1.84 -8.02
N LEU A 20 0.92 -0.55 -7.75
CA LEU A 20 0.50 0.44 -8.74
C LEU A 20 1.42 0.39 -9.97
N ARG A 21 0.84 0.08 -11.13
CA ARG A 21 1.52 0.15 -12.44
C ARG A 21 1.22 1.46 -13.14
N TRP A 22 -0.03 1.93 -13.03
CA TRP A 22 -0.49 3.10 -13.74
C TRP A 22 -0.99 4.14 -12.74
N ALA A 23 -0.48 5.36 -12.88
CA ALA A 23 -0.97 6.50 -12.12
C ALA A 23 -1.12 7.70 -13.05
N PRO A 24 -1.98 8.69 -12.73
CA PRO A 24 -2.07 9.89 -13.54
C PRO A 24 -0.77 10.69 -13.48
N ALA A 25 -0.37 11.29 -14.61
CA ALA A 25 0.79 12.17 -14.68
C ALA A 25 0.52 13.56 -14.08
N ALA A 26 -0.73 14.02 -14.18
CA ALA A 26 -1.27 15.19 -13.51
C ALA A 26 -2.67 14.86 -12.99
N TRP A 27 -3.07 15.39 -11.83
CA TRP A 27 -4.33 15.05 -11.20
C TRP A 27 -4.93 16.21 -10.43
N PRO A 28 -6.23 16.55 -10.63
CA PRO A 28 -6.89 17.65 -9.94
C PRO A 28 -7.28 17.26 -8.52
N GLY A 29 -6.28 17.16 -7.64
CA GLY A 29 -6.45 16.78 -6.24
C GLY A 29 -7.27 17.80 -5.42
N PRO A 30 -7.78 17.39 -4.25
CA PRO A 30 -8.50 18.28 -3.35
C PRO A 30 -7.60 19.36 -2.76
N ALA A 31 -8.22 20.38 -2.15
CA ALA A 31 -7.51 21.45 -1.45
C ALA A 31 -6.92 21.00 -0.10
N THR A 32 -7.48 19.95 0.50
CA THR A 32 -6.95 19.30 1.71
C THR A 32 -5.67 18.54 1.39
N LEU A 33 -4.81 18.36 2.38
CA LEU A 33 -3.64 17.51 2.27
C LEU A 33 -4.07 16.06 2.00
N TRP A 34 -3.31 15.39 1.13
CA TRP A 34 -3.50 13.99 0.81
C TRP A 34 -2.16 13.36 0.42
N THR A 35 -2.08 12.04 0.46
CA THR A 35 -0.90 11.22 0.15
C THR A 35 -0.94 10.83 -1.32
N ASP A 36 -0.03 11.34 -2.15
CA ASP A 36 0.20 10.77 -3.49
C ASP A 36 0.93 9.45 -3.33
N LEU A 37 0.16 8.35 -3.31
CA LEU A 37 0.68 6.98 -3.18
C LEU A 37 1.71 6.62 -4.25
N ALA A 38 1.54 7.15 -5.45
CA ALA A 38 2.41 6.83 -6.56
C ALA A 38 3.74 7.60 -6.50
N ALA A 39 3.75 8.79 -5.89
CA ALA A 39 4.97 9.55 -5.62
C ALA A 39 5.59 9.29 -4.24
N GLY A 40 4.81 8.80 -3.27
CA GLY A 40 5.20 8.71 -1.86
C GLY A 40 5.34 10.08 -1.19
N ARG A 41 4.56 11.08 -1.61
CA ARG A 41 4.69 12.49 -1.17
C ARG A 41 3.34 13.07 -0.77
N CYS A 42 3.36 14.25 -0.16
CA CYS A 42 2.14 15.06 -0.04
C CYS A 42 1.68 15.47 -1.45
N GLY A 43 0.46 15.11 -1.79
CA GLY A 43 -0.25 15.66 -2.93
C GLY A 43 -0.63 17.12 -2.68
N GLY A 44 -0.84 17.85 -3.78
CA GLY A 44 -1.25 19.24 -3.75
C GLY A 44 -2.50 19.46 -4.60
N ALA A 45 -3.11 20.64 -4.43
CA ALA A 45 -4.17 21.10 -5.29
C ALA A 45 -3.57 21.46 -6.67
N LEU A 46 -3.99 20.74 -7.70
CA LEU A 46 -3.76 21.13 -9.08
C LEU A 46 -5.10 21.58 -9.68
N PRO A 47 -5.10 22.51 -10.64
CA PRO A 47 -6.32 22.92 -11.30
C PRO A 47 -7.01 21.74 -12.02
N PRO A 48 -8.34 21.81 -12.22
CA PRO A 48 -9.07 20.82 -12.99
C PRO A 48 -8.43 20.56 -14.36
N LEU A 49 -8.38 19.30 -14.76
CA LEU A 49 -7.94 18.94 -16.11
C LEU A 49 -9.04 19.27 -17.11
N SER A 50 -8.67 19.75 -18.30
CA SER A 50 -9.61 19.95 -19.41
C SER A 50 -10.18 18.63 -19.94
N LYS A 51 -9.47 17.52 -19.75
CA LYS A 51 -9.90 16.17 -20.11
C LYS A 51 -9.23 15.14 -19.19
N TRP A 52 -10.02 14.17 -18.71
CA TRP A 52 -9.48 13.01 -17.99
C TRP A 52 -8.74 12.08 -18.95
N PRO A 53 -7.58 11.54 -18.54
CA PRO A 53 -6.85 10.62 -19.38
C PRO A 53 -7.65 9.32 -19.53
N PRO A 54 -7.97 8.87 -20.76
CA PRO A 54 -8.69 7.61 -20.94
C PRO A 54 -7.83 6.44 -20.44
N PRO A 55 -8.42 5.38 -19.87
CA PRO A 55 -7.67 4.18 -19.52
C PRO A 55 -7.41 3.29 -20.77
N VAL A 56 -8.05 3.62 -21.90
CA VAL A 56 -8.07 2.88 -23.16
C VAL A 56 -6.85 3.28 -23.99
N GLY A 57 -5.70 2.67 -23.71
CA GLY A 57 -4.41 3.01 -24.33
C GLY A 57 -3.20 2.42 -23.58
N LEU A 58 -3.44 1.91 -22.37
CA LEU A 58 -2.45 1.16 -21.60
C LEU A 58 -2.25 -0.22 -22.23
N LEU A 59 -1.00 -0.58 -22.56
CA LEU A 59 -0.67 -1.77 -23.36
C LEU A 59 -1.24 -3.07 -22.78
N GLU A 60 -1.30 -3.17 -21.45
CA GLU A 60 -1.84 -4.33 -20.75
C GLU A 60 -2.61 -3.93 -19.48
N PRO A 61 -3.73 -4.62 -19.19
CA PRO A 61 -4.44 -4.47 -17.93
C PRO A 61 -3.52 -4.74 -16.74
N ASP A 62 -3.54 -3.83 -15.78
CA ASP A 62 -2.78 -3.93 -14.53
C ASP A 62 -3.37 -2.99 -13.47
N VAL A 63 -2.73 -2.86 -12.31
CA VAL A 63 -3.19 -2.04 -11.19
C VAL A 63 -3.08 -0.55 -11.54
N LEU A 64 -4.24 0.11 -11.58
CA LEU A 64 -4.42 1.52 -11.88
C LEU A 64 -4.82 2.28 -10.62
N TYR A 65 -4.14 3.39 -10.38
CA TYR A 65 -4.36 4.30 -9.26
C TYR A 65 -5.27 5.46 -9.64
N LEU A 66 -6.30 5.70 -8.84
CA LEU A 66 -7.13 6.90 -8.89
C LEU A 66 -7.02 7.68 -7.57
N PRO A 67 -6.25 8.79 -7.55
CA PRO A 67 -6.11 9.64 -6.37
C PRO A 67 -7.43 10.32 -5.94
N PRO A 68 -7.46 10.94 -4.74
CA PRO A 68 -8.60 11.73 -4.29
C PRO A 68 -8.86 12.94 -5.19
N VAL A 69 -10.10 13.41 -5.23
CA VAL A 69 -10.54 14.58 -6.00
C VAL A 69 -11.44 15.46 -5.13
N SER A 70 -11.68 16.69 -5.54
CA SER A 70 -12.71 17.52 -4.90
C SER A 70 -14.12 16.95 -5.17
N PRO A 71 -15.11 17.19 -4.28
CA PRO A 71 -16.46 16.62 -4.42
C PRO A 71 -17.13 16.80 -5.80
N PRO A 72 -17.00 17.95 -6.50
CA PRO A 72 -17.59 18.12 -7.84
C PRO A 72 -17.06 17.14 -8.89
N LEU A 73 -15.85 16.61 -8.71
CA LEU A 73 -15.18 15.72 -9.66
C LEU A 73 -15.36 14.22 -9.31
N ALA A 74 -16.01 13.90 -8.19
CA ALA A 74 -16.14 12.54 -7.69
C ALA A 74 -16.81 11.61 -8.71
N ARG A 75 -17.91 12.06 -9.34
CA ARG A 75 -18.65 11.29 -10.35
C ARG A 75 -17.80 10.92 -11.55
N GLU A 76 -17.01 11.86 -12.06
CA GLU A 76 -16.15 11.64 -13.24
C GLU A 76 -15.05 10.62 -12.92
N ARG A 77 -14.42 10.74 -11.75
CA ARG A 77 -13.46 9.74 -11.27
C ARG A 77 -14.09 8.36 -11.09
N HIS A 78 -15.34 8.28 -10.63
CA HIS A 78 -16.03 7.01 -10.44
C HIS A 78 -16.37 6.35 -11.79
N GLU A 79 -16.74 7.13 -12.80
CA GLU A 79 -16.90 6.63 -14.17
C GLU A 79 -15.57 6.17 -14.78
N LEU A 80 -14.47 6.87 -14.49
CA LEU A 80 -13.13 6.43 -14.87
C LEU A 80 -12.76 5.09 -14.23
N ALA A 81 -13.06 4.92 -12.92
CA ALA A 81 -12.87 3.64 -12.22
C ALA A 81 -13.65 2.50 -12.88
N ARG A 82 -14.95 2.71 -13.15
CA ARG A 82 -15.80 1.70 -13.82
C ARG A 82 -15.29 1.37 -15.22
N THR A 83 -14.80 2.37 -15.95
CA THR A 83 -14.24 2.17 -17.29
C THR A 83 -12.94 1.37 -17.25
N ALA A 84 -12.05 1.65 -16.29
CA ALA A 84 -10.82 0.89 -16.08
C ALA A 84 -11.11 -0.57 -15.68
N LEU A 85 -12.06 -0.81 -14.77
CA LEU A 85 -12.51 -2.14 -14.39
C LEU A 85 -13.04 -2.93 -15.59
N ARG A 86 -13.89 -2.32 -16.44
CA ARG A 86 -14.37 -2.93 -17.68
C ARG A 86 -13.26 -3.25 -18.67
N ALA A 87 -12.19 -2.46 -18.69
CA ALA A 87 -11.00 -2.72 -19.48
C ALA A 87 -10.09 -3.81 -18.87
N GLY A 88 -10.45 -4.35 -17.70
CA GLY A 88 -9.75 -5.46 -17.04
C GLY A 88 -8.66 -5.04 -16.04
N HIS A 89 -8.52 -3.75 -15.78
CA HIS A 89 -7.60 -3.23 -14.76
C HIS A 89 -8.14 -3.52 -13.36
N ALA A 90 -7.24 -3.77 -12.41
CA ALA A 90 -7.56 -3.59 -11.01
C ALA A 90 -7.47 -2.10 -10.68
N VAL A 91 -8.37 -1.58 -9.85
CA VAL A 91 -8.40 -0.15 -9.53
C VAL A 91 -8.17 0.06 -8.04
N ILE A 92 -7.11 0.78 -7.70
CA ILE A 92 -6.91 1.38 -6.38
C ILE A 92 -7.60 2.74 -6.39
N TRP A 93 -8.68 2.85 -5.64
CA TRP A 93 -9.43 4.09 -5.47
C TRP A 93 -9.07 4.70 -4.12
N GLN A 94 -8.57 5.94 -4.11
CA GLN A 94 -8.23 6.62 -2.86
C GLN A 94 -9.27 7.67 -2.48
N GLY A 95 -9.94 7.48 -1.35
CA GLY A 95 -10.81 8.46 -0.73
C GLY A 95 -10.04 9.37 0.23
N SER A 96 -10.50 10.61 0.38
CA SER A 96 -10.02 11.55 1.40
C SER A 96 -11.19 12.03 2.25
N PRO A 97 -11.04 12.09 3.58
CA PRO A 97 -11.98 12.76 4.48
C PRO A 97 -12.33 14.20 4.04
N PRO A 98 -13.58 14.67 4.26
CA PRO A 98 -14.67 14.02 4.98
C PRO A 98 -15.38 12.88 4.20
N GLY A 99 -14.91 12.56 2.99
CA GLY A 99 -15.41 11.48 2.17
C GLY A 99 -15.88 11.98 0.81
N ASP A 100 -16.10 11.04 -0.11
CA ASP A 100 -16.69 11.31 -1.40
C ASP A 100 -18.22 11.37 -1.29
N PRO A 101 -18.89 12.32 -1.98
CA PRO A 101 -20.35 12.40 -2.01
C PRO A 101 -20.99 11.24 -2.79
N GLU A 102 -20.20 10.57 -3.63
CA GLU A 102 -20.63 9.45 -4.46
C GLU A 102 -20.28 8.12 -3.78
N PRO A 103 -21.14 7.08 -3.88
CA PRO A 103 -20.81 5.75 -3.40
C PRO A 103 -19.54 5.21 -4.07
N VAL A 104 -18.70 4.53 -3.28
CA VAL A 104 -17.48 3.88 -3.77
C VAL A 104 -17.84 2.89 -4.90
N PRO A 105 -17.18 2.94 -6.07
CA PRO A 105 -17.51 2.03 -7.17
C PRO A 105 -17.26 0.56 -6.79
N ALA A 106 -18.21 -0.32 -7.09
CA ALA A 106 -18.04 -1.75 -6.85
C ALA A 106 -16.83 -2.33 -7.62
N GLY A 107 -16.07 -3.23 -6.98
CA GLY A 107 -14.93 -3.91 -7.59
C GLY A 107 -13.59 -3.16 -7.53
N VAL A 108 -13.58 -1.92 -7.04
CA VAL A 108 -12.32 -1.22 -6.71
C VAL A 108 -11.79 -1.71 -5.36
N LEU A 109 -10.49 -1.52 -5.11
CA LEU A 109 -9.97 -1.53 -3.75
C LEU A 109 -10.07 -0.11 -3.16
N PRO A 110 -10.90 0.11 -2.13
CA PRO A 110 -10.97 1.39 -1.45
C PRO A 110 -9.79 1.57 -0.50
N VAL A 111 -9.13 2.71 -0.64
CA VAL A 111 -8.00 3.15 0.17
C VAL A 111 -8.35 4.50 0.80
N TRP A 112 -8.26 4.61 2.12
CA TRP A 112 -8.68 5.77 2.90
C TRP A 112 -7.47 6.52 3.44
N ASP A 113 -7.31 7.76 3.00
CA ASP A 113 -6.17 8.59 3.38
C ASP A 113 -6.33 9.21 4.76
N LEU A 114 -5.46 8.88 5.70
CA LEU A 114 -5.50 9.44 7.05
C LEU A 114 -4.66 10.73 7.19
N LEU A 115 -3.90 11.14 6.17
CA LEU A 115 -3.10 12.35 6.25
C LEU A 115 -3.90 13.60 6.64
N PRO A 116 -5.06 13.91 6.04
CA PRO A 116 -5.82 15.09 6.46
C PRO A 116 -6.39 14.97 7.89
N LEU A 117 -6.62 13.76 8.42
CA LEU A 117 -7.03 13.57 9.82
C LEU A 117 -5.88 13.89 10.77
N PHE A 118 -4.70 13.35 10.50
CA PHE A 118 -3.51 13.63 11.31
C PHE A 118 -3.02 15.07 11.14
N ALA A 119 -3.28 15.72 10.01
CA ALA A 119 -3.03 17.14 9.82
C ALA A 119 -4.04 18.04 10.55
N GLY A 120 -5.12 17.49 11.11
CA GLY A 120 -6.19 18.26 11.76
C GLY A 120 -7.09 19.01 10.78
N GLU A 121 -7.02 18.68 9.48
CA GLU A 121 -7.83 19.33 8.43
C GLU A 121 -9.22 18.71 8.28
N ALA A 122 -9.40 17.49 8.79
CA ALA A 122 -10.67 16.78 8.74
C ALA A 122 -10.97 16.04 10.05
N PRO A 123 -12.26 15.96 10.44
CA PRO A 123 -12.66 15.18 11.59
C PRO A 123 -12.58 13.68 11.28
N TRP A 124 -12.35 12.89 12.32
CA TRP A 124 -12.40 11.44 12.21
C TRP A 124 -13.82 10.97 11.83
N PRO A 125 -13.98 10.16 10.75
CA PRO A 125 -15.28 9.67 10.34
C PRO A 125 -15.86 8.70 11.38
N ALA A 126 -17.19 8.67 11.49
CA ALA A 126 -17.90 7.70 12.31
C ALA A 126 -17.96 6.31 11.65
N ALA A 127 -18.03 6.28 10.32
CA ALA A 127 -18.00 5.08 9.50
C ALA A 127 -17.33 5.41 8.15
N LEU A 128 -16.69 4.41 7.54
CA LEU A 128 -16.14 4.56 6.19
C LEU A 128 -17.21 4.30 5.12
N PRO A 129 -17.18 5.04 3.99
CA PRO A 129 -18.11 4.82 2.87
C PRO A 129 -18.06 3.41 2.25
N ALA A 130 -16.99 2.64 2.47
CA ALA A 130 -16.89 1.26 2.07
C ALA A 130 -16.17 0.44 3.16
N ALA A 131 -16.86 -0.55 3.70
CA ALA A 131 -16.29 -1.54 4.63
C ALA A 131 -15.27 -2.42 3.91
N GLY A 132 -14.27 -2.89 4.65
CA GLY A 132 -13.21 -3.74 4.10
C GLY A 132 -12.09 -2.95 3.40
N GLY A 133 -12.09 -1.62 3.49
CA GLY A 133 -11.06 -0.77 2.91
C GLY A 133 -9.73 -0.80 3.65
N VAL A 134 -8.72 -0.21 3.01
CA VAL A 134 -7.36 -0.05 3.55
C VAL A 134 -7.19 1.35 4.07
N ALA A 135 -6.72 1.54 5.29
CA ALA A 135 -6.32 2.85 5.79
C ALA A 135 -4.85 3.13 5.46
N LEU A 136 -4.56 4.27 4.84
CA LEU A 136 -3.20 4.75 4.63
C LEU A 136 -2.73 5.44 5.89
N TRP A 137 -1.75 4.86 6.55
CA TRP A 137 -1.08 5.45 7.69
C TRP A 137 0.17 6.19 7.23
N PRO A 138 0.14 7.52 7.09
CA PRO A 138 1.32 8.29 6.74
C PRO A 138 2.36 8.22 7.87
N LEU A 139 3.54 7.71 7.54
CA LEU A 139 4.70 7.61 8.41
C LEU A 139 5.58 8.82 8.17
N ALA A 140 5.41 9.84 9.00
CA ALA A 140 6.25 11.02 9.05
C ALA A 140 6.49 11.44 10.53
N PRO A 141 7.68 11.97 10.86
CA PRO A 141 7.96 12.48 12.21
C PRO A 141 6.86 13.43 12.71
N GLY A 142 6.40 13.25 13.94
CA GLY A 142 5.41 14.15 14.56
C GLY A 142 3.97 14.09 14.04
N LEU A 143 3.70 13.34 12.97
CA LEU A 143 2.39 13.38 12.31
C LEU A 143 1.33 12.54 13.04
N ALA A 144 1.58 11.26 13.26
CA ALA A 144 0.64 10.30 13.86
C ALA A 144 0.54 10.39 15.40
N GLY A 145 1.17 11.40 16.01
CA GLY A 145 1.28 11.52 17.47
C GLY A 145 2.16 10.43 18.11
N PRO A 146 2.25 10.40 19.45
CA PRO A 146 3.06 9.42 20.16
C PRO A 146 2.49 8.00 20.01
N PRO A 147 3.30 6.93 20.05
CA PRO A 147 2.82 5.56 19.88
C PRO A 147 1.70 5.13 20.83
N ALA A 148 1.62 5.74 22.03
CA ALA A 148 0.56 5.50 22.99
C ALA A 148 -0.86 5.82 22.47
N SER A 149 -1.00 6.71 21.47
CA SER A 149 -2.30 7.02 20.86
C SER A 149 -2.66 6.12 19.68
N TRP A 150 -1.75 5.26 19.21
CA TRP A 150 -1.95 4.47 18.00
C TRP A 150 -2.97 3.36 18.21
N GLU A 151 -2.97 2.69 19.37
CA GLU A 151 -3.94 1.61 19.66
C GLU A 151 -5.39 2.11 19.66
N ALA A 152 -5.65 3.27 20.27
CA ALA A 152 -6.97 3.90 20.24
C ALA A 152 -7.38 4.28 18.81
N THR A 153 -6.42 4.78 18.03
CA THR A 153 -6.64 5.13 16.62
C THR A 153 -6.98 3.90 15.78
N LEU A 154 -6.22 2.82 15.92
CA LEU A 154 -6.45 1.54 15.23
C LEU A 154 -7.79 0.92 15.61
N SER A 155 -8.16 0.97 16.89
CA SER A 155 -9.47 0.51 17.37
C SER A 155 -10.60 1.31 16.72
N ARG A 156 -10.45 2.63 16.60
CA ARG A 156 -11.41 3.49 15.91
C ARG A 156 -11.51 3.17 14.41
N LEU A 157 -10.38 2.89 13.75
CA LEU A 157 -10.36 2.48 12.34
C LEU A 157 -11.08 1.14 12.14
N GLY A 158 -10.83 0.16 13.01
CA GLY A 158 -11.54 -1.13 12.99
C GLY A 158 -13.05 -0.94 13.16
N ALA A 159 -13.48 -0.12 14.12
CA ALA A 159 -14.89 0.21 14.32
C ALA A 159 -15.52 0.94 13.12
N ALA A 160 -14.73 1.72 12.38
CA ALA A 160 -15.17 2.39 11.16
C ALA A 160 -15.21 1.47 9.92
N GLY A 161 -14.80 0.20 10.05
CA GLY A 161 -14.88 -0.81 8.99
C GLY A 161 -13.59 -0.98 8.16
N VAL A 162 -12.44 -0.49 8.64
CA VAL A 162 -11.13 -0.78 8.03
C VAL A 162 -10.79 -2.26 8.20
N ALA A 163 -10.29 -2.90 7.14
CA ALA A 163 -9.78 -4.28 7.21
C ALA A 163 -8.24 -4.34 7.28
N ALA A 164 -7.56 -3.35 6.70
CA ALA A 164 -6.11 -3.33 6.62
C ALA A 164 -5.52 -1.94 6.82
N VAL A 165 -4.28 -1.87 7.30
CA VAL A 165 -3.51 -0.63 7.41
C VAL A 165 -2.26 -0.76 6.56
N LEU A 166 -2.01 0.25 5.73
CA LEU A 166 -0.79 0.40 4.95
C LEU A 166 0.04 1.56 5.49
N GLY A 167 1.20 1.28 6.07
CA GLY A 167 2.19 2.30 6.41
C GLY A 167 2.86 2.88 5.16
N VAL A 168 2.79 4.20 4.98
CA VAL A 168 3.42 4.89 3.85
C VAL A 168 4.43 5.91 4.36
N THR A 169 5.72 5.64 4.16
CA THR A 169 6.78 6.62 4.46
C THR A 169 6.69 7.77 3.47
N LEU A 170 6.45 8.98 3.99
CA LEU A 170 6.36 10.18 3.17
C LEU A 170 7.75 10.78 2.93
N ASP A 171 8.11 10.94 1.66
CA ASP A 171 9.27 11.72 1.20
C ASP A 171 8.95 13.21 1.29
N LEU A 172 8.88 13.73 2.51
CA LEU A 172 8.54 15.14 2.77
C LEU A 172 9.73 16.06 2.47
N THR A 173 9.59 16.87 1.42
CA THR A 173 10.52 17.96 1.15
C THR A 173 10.45 19.04 2.25
N PRO A 174 11.46 19.92 2.40
CA PRO A 174 11.38 21.04 3.33
C PRO A 174 10.12 21.92 3.12
N GLY A 175 9.68 22.09 1.86
CA GLY A 175 8.45 22.81 1.53
C GLY A 175 7.19 22.07 1.98
N ASP A 176 7.16 20.74 1.87
CA ASP A 176 6.04 19.93 2.38
C ASP A 176 5.93 20.03 3.90
N ARG A 177 7.07 19.90 4.60
CA ARG A 177 7.12 20.03 6.06
C ARG A 177 6.66 21.41 6.51
N ARG A 178 7.08 22.46 5.80
CA ARG A 178 6.64 23.83 6.10
C ARG A 178 5.14 24.01 5.93
N ARG A 179 4.58 23.58 4.79
CA ARG A 179 3.12 23.64 4.56
C ARG A 179 2.34 22.88 5.64
N LEU A 180 2.78 21.68 5.96
CA LEU A 180 2.14 20.82 6.97
C LEU A 180 2.24 21.43 8.38
N ALA A 181 3.39 22.03 8.72
CA ALA A 181 3.57 22.74 9.98
C ALA A 181 2.68 24.00 10.06
N ASP A 182 2.63 24.81 9.01
CA ASP A 182 1.78 25.99 8.94
C ASP A 182 0.29 25.62 9.10
N ARG A 183 -0.16 24.50 8.49
CA ARG A 183 -1.53 23.97 8.64
C ARG A 183 -1.85 23.52 10.06
N ARG A 184 -0.88 22.92 10.75
CA ARG A 184 -1.02 22.41 12.12
C ARG A 184 -0.76 23.49 13.19
N GLY A 185 -0.38 24.71 12.80
CA GLY A 185 0.05 25.74 13.74
C GLY A 185 1.33 25.38 14.50
N GLU A 186 2.19 24.54 13.90
CA GLU A 186 3.38 23.99 14.54
C GLU A 186 4.62 24.85 14.24
N PRO A 187 5.44 25.22 15.25
CA PRO A 187 6.66 25.97 15.02
C PRO A 187 7.73 25.13 14.31
N PHE A 188 8.76 25.79 13.76
CA PHE A 188 9.88 25.08 13.12
C PHE A 188 10.65 24.16 14.08
N SER A 189 10.68 24.48 15.37
CA SER A 189 11.22 23.61 16.42
C SER A 189 10.33 22.40 16.74
N GLY A 190 9.22 22.24 16.03
CA GLY A 190 8.25 21.17 16.25
C GLY A 190 8.69 19.79 15.79
N PRO A 191 7.96 18.76 16.22
CA PRO A 191 8.27 17.36 15.91
C PRO A 191 8.30 17.02 14.41
N LEU A 192 7.62 17.77 13.53
CA LEU A 192 7.71 17.56 12.07
C LEU A 192 9.12 17.71 11.51
N PHE A 193 9.99 18.47 12.17
CA PHE A 193 11.36 18.74 11.74
C PHE A 193 12.39 17.94 12.55
N HIS A 194 12.08 17.65 13.81
CA HIS A 194 13.08 17.18 14.78
C HIS A 194 12.76 15.85 15.44
N ALA A 195 11.54 15.31 15.31
CA ALA A 195 11.22 14.01 15.90
C ALA A 195 11.88 12.87 15.11
N GLU A 196 12.05 11.74 15.80
CA GLU A 196 12.47 10.51 15.16
C GLU A 196 11.40 10.00 14.17
N PRO A 197 11.80 9.31 13.10
CA PRO A 197 10.87 8.61 12.23
C PRO A 197 10.00 7.63 13.03
N PRO A 198 8.70 7.49 12.70
CA PRO A 198 7.82 6.54 13.39
C PRO A 198 8.35 5.09 13.26
N ASP A 199 8.32 4.33 14.35
CA ASP A 199 8.68 2.91 14.33
C ASP A 199 7.58 2.10 13.61
N TRP A 200 7.84 1.82 12.34
CA TRP A 200 6.96 1.05 11.47
C TRP A 200 6.72 -0.38 11.99
N ARG A 201 7.67 -1.00 12.71
CA ARG A 201 7.51 -2.34 13.28
C ARG A 201 6.61 -2.32 14.51
N LEU A 202 6.70 -1.26 15.31
CA LEU A 202 5.72 -1.03 16.37
C LEU A 202 4.32 -0.88 15.77
N LEU A 203 4.14 -0.08 14.73
CA LEU A 203 2.85 0.07 14.07
C LEU A 203 2.32 -1.28 13.55
N ALA A 204 3.13 -2.05 12.83
CA ALA A 204 2.72 -3.37 12.31
C ALA A 204 2.25 -4.33 13.43
N ARG A 205 2.95 -4.35 14.57
CA ARG A 205 2.55 -5.14 15.74
C ARG A 205 1.23 -4.66 16.34
N LEU A 206 1.02 -3.35 16.44
CA LEU A 206 -0.22 -2.78 16.97
C LEU A 206 -1.41 -3.02 16.03
N VAL A 207 -1.21 -2.89 14.71
CA VAL A 207 -2.21 -3.20 13.68
C VAL A 207 -2.70 -4.64 13.84
N ARG A 208 -1.77 -5.60 13.99
CA ARG A 208 -2.11 -7.01 14.24
C ARG A 208 -2.87 -7.21 15.54
N ARG A 209 -2.44 -6.57 16.64
CA ARG A 209 -3.14 -6.64 17.94
C ARG A 209 -4.56 -6.11 17.86
N ALA A 210 -4.79 -5.10 17.02
CA ALA A 210 -6.12 -4.56 16.74
C ALA A 210 -6.97 -5.45 15.81
N GLY A 211 -6.45 -6.61 15.38
CA GLY A 211 -7.16 -7.53 14.46
C GLY A 211 -7.21 -7.05 13.01
N LEU A 212 -6.40 -6.06 12.65
CA LEU A 212 -6.31 -5.52 11.30
C LEU A 212 -5.14 -6.17 10.53
N ALA A 213 -5.27 -6.28 9.21
CA ALA A 213 -4.16 -6.74 8.37
C ALA A 213 -3.11 -5.63 8.17
N TRP A 214 -1.84 -6.02 8.11
CA TRP A 214 -0.74 -5.13 7.74
C TRP A 214 -0.39 -5.31 6.26
N GLY A 215 -0.63 -4.28 5.45
CA GLY A 215 -0.52 -4.38 4.00
C GLY A 215 -1.68 -5.14 3.35
N ILE A 216 -1.60 -5.35 2.04
CA ILE A 216 -2.62 -6.06 1.26
C ILE A 216 -1.96 -6.90 0.16
N PRO A 217 -2.57 -8.04 -0.21
CA PRO A 217 -2.17 -8.74 -1.41
C PRO A 217 -2.38 -7.87 -2.65
N ARG A 218 -1.61 -8.14 -3.70
CA ARG A 218 -1.82 -7.50 -4.99
C ARG A 218 -3.26 -7.74 -5.48
N PRO A 219 -3.99 -6.70 -5.90
CA PRO A 219 -5.30 -6.88 -6.50
C PRO A 219 -5.25 -7.77 -7.76
N PRO A 220 -6.21 -8.69 -7.94
CA PRO A 220 -6.25 -9.55 -9.12
C PRO A 220 -6.55 -8.73 -10.38
N VAL A 221 -5.90 -9.09 -11.47
CA VAL A 221 -6.10 -8.48 -12.79
C VAL A 221 -6.85 -9.47 -13.66
N ALA A 222 -7.80 -9.01 -14.47
CA ALA A 222 -8.75 -9.91 -15.14
C ALA A 222 -8.13 -10.78 -16.25
N ARG A 223 -7.02 -10.36 -16.88
CA ARG A 223 -6.44 -11.04 -18.06
C ARG A 223 -4.90 -11.02 -18.13
N PRO A 224 -4.18 -11.49 -17.11
CA PRO A 224 -2.74 -11.63 -17.18
C PRO A 224 -2.33 -12.77 -18.13
N LEU A 225 -1.16 -12.64 -18.75
CA LEU A 225 -0.47 -13.81 -19.32
C LEU A 225 -0.20 -14.84 -18.20
N ALA A 226 -0.37 -16.13 -18.48
CA ALA A 226 -0.32 -17.18 -17.45
C ALA A 226 1.00 -17.24 -16.67
N TRP A 227 2.14 -16.97 -17.32
CA TRP A 227 3.44 -16.90 -16.64
C TRP A 227 3.58 -15.64 -15.79
N ARG A 228 3.02 -14.50 -16.23
CA ARG A 228 2.98 -13.27 -15.42
C ARG A 228 2.12 -13.45 -14.19
N GLN A 229 1.00 -14.15 -14.32
CA GLN A 229 0.14 -14.48 -13.19
C GLN A 229 0.89 -15.30 -12.13
N ARG A 230 1.66 -16.30 -12.55
CA ARG A 230 2.51 -17.10 -11.65
C ARG A 230 3.60 -16.27 -10.98
N ASN A 231 4.30 -15.41 -11.73
CA ASN A 231 5.30 -14.51 -11.14
C ASN A 231 4.66 -13.51 -10.15
N ARG A 232 3.45 -13.02 -10.44
CA ARG A 232 2.66 -12.15 -9.55
C ARG A 232 2.26 -12.86 -8.26
N GLU A 233 1.83 -14.11 -8.34
CA GLU A 233 1.53 -14.95 -7.18
C GLU A 233 2.78 -15.13 -6.30
N LEU A 234 3.91 -15.45 -6.92
CA LEU A 234 5.19 -15.57 -6.21
C LEU A 234 5.64 -14.25 -5.59
N ALA A 235 5.49 -13.13 -6.30
CA ALA A 235 5.76 -11.80 -5.77
C ALA A 235 4.87 -11.49 -4.55
N GLY A 236 3.59 -11.87 -4.60
CA GLY A 236 2.67 -11.81 -3.47
C GLY A 236 3.12 -12.64 -2.27
N LEU A 237 3.70 -13.82 -2.48
CA LEU A 237 4.24 -14.65 -1.40
C LEU A 237 5.50 -14.06 -0.77
N PHE A 238 6.39 -13.46 -1.55
CA PHE A 238 7.54 -12.73 -0.99
C PHE A 238 7.10 -11.51 -0.18
N ALA A 239 6.09 -10.78 -0.68
CA ALA A 239 5.47 -9.67 0.03
C ALA A 239 4.87 -10.11 1.36
N GLU A 240 4.05 -11.17 1.36
CA GLU A 240 3.49 -11.76 2.57
C GLU A 240 4.61 -12.17 3.55
N ALA A 241 5.70 -12.78 3.04
CA ALA A 241 6.82 -13.16 3.89
C ALA A 241 7.48 -11.95 4.55
N ALA A 242 7.63 -10.84 3.81
CA ALA A 242 8.17 -9.59 4.34
C ALA A 242 7.26 -8.96 5.41
N GLU A 243 5.95 -8.98 5.20
CA GLU A 243 4.95 -8.51 6.17
C GLU A 243 5.02 -9.34 7.46
N ARG A 244 5.02 -10.67 7.34
CA ARG A 244 5.10 -11.56 8.51
C ARG A 244 6.45 -11.47 9.23
N TRP A 245 7.53 -11.22 8.50
CA TRP A 245 8.85 -10.94 9.06
C TRP A 245 8.83 -9.68 9.94
N ALA A 246 8.22 -8.61 9.44
CA ALA A 246 8.03 -7.38 10.19
C ALA A 246 7.17 -7.55 11.45
N GLU A 247 6.04 -8.23 11.30
CA GLU A 247 5.12 -8.53 12.42
C GLU A 247 5.78 -9.36 13.51
N ALA A 248 6.70 -10.25 13.13
CA ALA A 248 7.47 -11.08 14.05
C ALA A 248 8.59 -10.29 14.77
N GLY A 249 8.78 -9.00 14.44
CA GLY A 249 9.79 -8.14 15.07
C GLY A 249 11.22 -8.43 14.59
N GLU A 250 11.37 -9.14 13.47
CA GLU A 250 12.67 -9.56 12.96
C GLU A 250 13.49 -8.37 12.39
N PRO A 251 14.81 -8.53 12.16
CA PRO A 251 15.67 -7.46 11.65
C PRO A 251 15.24 -6.95 10.27
N GLU A 252 15.15 -5.63 10.11
CA GLU A 252 14.62 -4.99 8.89
C GLU A 252 15.41 -5.31 7.63
N ALA A 253 16.74 -5.39 7.70
CA ALA A 253 17.55 -5.61 6.50
C ALA A 253 17.11 -6.87 5.72
N ALA A 254 16.82 -7.96 6.43
CA ALA A 254 16.35 -9.21 5.83
C ALA A 254 14.90 -9.12 5.31
N GLY A 255 14.01 -8.42 6.03
CA GLY A 255 12.65 -8.15 5.56
C GLY A 255 12.63 -7.28 4.30
N GLN A 256 13.53 -6.31 4.20
CA GLN A 256 13.70 -5.49 3.01
C GLN A 256 14.13 -6.34 1.82
N GLU A 257 15.04 -7.30 1.99
CA GLU A 257 15.44 -8.24 0.92
C GLU A 257 14.27 -9.07 0.37
N LEU A 258 13.29 -9.43 1.21
CA LEU A 258 12.06 -10.09 0.75
C LEU A 258 11.19 -9.15 -0.08
N TRP A 259 11.07 -7.87 0.31
CA TRP A 259 10.43 -6.85 -0.53
C TRP A 259 11.17 -6.63 -1.85
N ARG A 260 12.51 -6.66 -1.87
CA ARG A 260 13.29 -6.58 -3.11
C ARG A 260 13.00 -7.79 -4.00
N ALA A 261 12.99 -8.99 -3.43
CA ALA A 261 12.68 -10.23 -4.14
C ALA A 261 11.27 -10.20 -4.75
N ALA A 262 10.27 -9.67 -4.03
CA ALA A 262 8.92 -9.48 -4.54
C ALA A 262 8.91 -8.58 -5.80
N ARG A 263 9.67 -7.48 -5.80
CA ARG A 263 9.80 -6.57 -6.96
C ARG A 263 10.50 -7.23 -8.13
N GLU A 264 11.59 -7.94 -7.88
CA GLU A 264 12.34 -8.62 -8.96
C GLU A 264 11.54 -9.78 -9.56
N ALA A 265 10.80 -10.53 -8.73
CA ALA A 265 9.90 -11.57 -9.20
C ALA A 265 8.81 -10.99 -10.12
N GLU A 266 8.24 -9.85 -9.77
CA GLU A 266 7.23 -9.17 -10.59
C GLU A 266 7.79 -8.68 -11.93
N ARG A 267 9.03 -8.18 -11.94
CA ARG A 267 9.70 -7.66 -13.15
C ARG A 267 10.26 -8.77 -14.03
N ALA A 268 10.37 -9.99 -13.53
CA ALA A 268 10.96 -11.10 -14.27
C ALA A 268 10.18 -11.35 -15.57
N GLU A 269 10.85 -11.23 -16.71
CA GLU A 269 10.28 -11.49 -18.05
C GLU A 269 10.17 -12.98 -18.39
N ARG A 270 10.56 -13.85 -17.44
CA ARG A 270 10.55 -15.30 -17.60
C ARG A 270 9.77 -15.94 -16.47
N ASP A 271 9.20 -17.10 -16.76
CA ASP A 271 8.47 -17.93 -15.81
C ASP A 271 9.41 -18.50 -14.73
N LEU A 272 9.38 -17.91 -13.53
CA LEU A 272 10.24 -18.33 -12.43
C LEU A 272 9.93 -19.75 -11.95
N ALA A 273 8.68 -20.20 -12.05
CA ALA A 273 8.31 -21.58 -11.72
C ALA A 273 8.87 -22.58 -12.73
N ALA A 274 8.90 -22.24 -14.02
CA ALA A 274 9.55 -23.09 -15.02
C ALA A 274 11.06 -23.16 -14.80
N LEU A 275 11.70 -22.01 -14.58
CA LEU A 275 13.15 -21.96 -14.31
C LEU A 275 13.54 -22.70 -13.02
N ALA A 276 12.66 -22.73 -12.01
CA ALA A 276 12.83 -23.57 -10.82
C ALA A 276 12.87 -25.07 -11.17
N ARG A 277 11.93 -25.55 -11.99
CA ARG A 277 11.88 -26.96 -12.41
C ARG A 277 13.08 -27.36 -13.28
N GLU A 278 13.63 -26.42 -14.02
CA GLU A 278 14.81 -26.62 -14.87
C GLU A 278 16.15 -26.46 -14.12
N GLY A 279 16.12 -26.10 -12.82
CA GLY A 279 17.34 -25.86 -12.04
C GLY A 279 18.10 -24.59 -12.46
N GLN A 280 17.44 -23.65 -13.14
CA GLN A 280 18.05 -22.47 -13.75
C GLN A 280 17.93 -21.18 -12.92
N LEU A 281 17.36 -21.25 -11.71
CA LEU A 281 17.26 -20.07 -10.84
C LEU A 281 18.62 -19.48 -10.46
N GLY A 282 19.71 -20.25 -10.56
CA GLY A 282 21.07 -19.77 -10.34
C GLY A 282 21.51 -18.65 -11.29
N LEU A 283 20.77 -18.40 -12.38
CA LEU A 283 21.01 -17.29 -13.30
C LEU A 283 20.63 -15.92 -12.71
N PHE A 284 19.84 -15.89 -11.63
CA PHE A 284 19.38 -14.65 -10.99
C PHE A 284 20.20 -14.34 -9.75
N VAL A 285 21.06 -13.33 -9.85
CA VAL A 285 21.93 -12.87 -8.75
C VAL A 285 21.18 -12.39 -7.51
N TRP A 286 19.92 -11.97 -7.65
CA TRP A 286 19.08 -11.53 -6.54
C TRP A 286 18.44 -12.69 -5.76
N LEU A 287 18.53 -13.92 -6.28
CA LEU A 287 18.07 -15.13 -5.59
C LEU A 287 19.24 -15.79 -4.86
N ASP A 288 19.45 -15.43 -3.59
CA ASP A 288 20.35 -16.20 -2.73
C ASP A 288 19.83 -17.63 -2.48
N ALA A 289 20.59 -18.45 -1.73
CA ALA A 289 20.19 -19.84 -1.46
C ALA A 289 18.80 -19.95 -0.78
N GLY A 290 18.48 -19.05 0.15
CA GLY A 290 17.19 -19.07 0.86
C GLY A 290 16.03 -18.68 -0.05
N ARG A 291 16.21 -17.62 -0.86
CA ARG A 291 15.20 -17.15 -1.82
C ARG A 291 15.02 -18.13 -2.98
N ARG A 292 16.08 -18.78 -3.48
CA ARG A 292 15.95 -19.87 -4.48
C ARG A 292 15.09 -21.00 -3.95
N ARG A 293 15.41 -21.48 -2.75
CA ARG A 293 14.65 -22.54 -2.09
C ARG A 293 13.18 -22.15 -1.91
N PHE A 294 12.89 -20.90 -1.56
CA PHE A 294 11.53 -20.37 -1.48
C PHE A 294 10.76 -20.53 -2.80
N VAL A 295 11.38 -20.13 -3.93
CA VAL A 295 10.78 -20.27 -5.27
C VAL A 295 10.58 -21.74 -5.63
N GLU A 296 11.57 -22.58 -5.37
CA GLU A 296 11.53 -24.03 -5.67
C GLU A 296 10.42 -24.76 -4.90
N GLU A 297 10.24 -24.44 -3.61
CA GLU A 297 9.18 -25.00 -2.78
C GLU A 297 7.80 -24.60 -3.31
N TRP A 298 7.60 -23.33 -3.63
CA TRP A 298 6.36 -22.85 -4.24
C TRP A 298 6.10 -23.47 -5.61
N ALA A 299 7.10 -23.52 -6.48
CA ALA A 299 6.99 -24.12 -7.82
C ALA A 299 6.67 -25.62 -7.77
N ALA A 300 7.04 -26.31 -6.69
CA ALA A 300 6.68 -27.69 -6.39
C ALA A 300 5.29 -27.84 -5.74
N GLY A 301 4.50 -26.77 -5.65
CA GLY A 301 3.16 -26.77 -5.06
C GLY A 301 3.14 -26.80 -3.54
N ARG A 302 4.27 -26.53 -2.87
CA ARG A 302 4.36 -26.49 -1.40
C ARG A 302 4.26 -25.06 -0.89
N ARG A 303 3.80 -24.90 0.36
CA ARG A 303 3.95 -23.63 1.09
C ARG A 303 5.44 -23.45 1.42
N PRO A 304 6.08 -22.31 1.09
CA PRO A 304 7.48 -22.07 1.43
C PRO A 304 7.74 -22.18 2.93
N GLU A 305 8.84 -22.84 3.31
CA GLU A 305 9.17 -23.14 4.72
C GLU A 305 9.31 -21.84 5.55
N LEU A 306 9.90 -20.79 4.96
CA LEU A 306 10.04 -19.49 5.62
C LEU A 306 8.68 -18.92 6.05
N LEU A 307 7.67 -18.97 5.18
CA LEU A 307 6.32 -18.50 5.49
C LEU A 307 5.68 -19.33 6.60
N ALA A 308 5.76 -20.66 6.50
CA ALA A 308 5.22 -21.57 7.50
C ALA A 308 5.86 -21.35 8.89
N ARG A 309 7.17 -21.07 8.93
CA ARG A 309 7.91 -20.76 10.16
C ARG A 309 7.49 -19.42 10.77
N LEU A 310 7.37 -18.38 9.97
CA LEU A 310 6.90 -17.06 10.43
C LEU A 310 5.47 -17.17 10.99
N GLU A 311 4.58 -17.88 10.30
CA GLU A 311 3.22 -18.16 10.77
C GLU A 311 3.17 -18.93 12.10
N ALA A 312 4.03 -19.93 12.26
CA ALA A 312 4.13 -20.67 13.53
C ALA A 312 4.58 -19.76 14.67
N ARG A 313 5.59 -18.90 14.43
CA ARG A 313 6.10 -17.93 15.40
C ARG A 313 5.04 -16.91 15.80
N LEU A 314 4.32 -16.35 14.83
CA LEU A 314 3.25 -15.40 15.08
C LEU A 314 2.09 -16.01 15.87
N ARG A 315 1.72 -17.26 15.57
CA ARG A 315 0.72 -18.02 16.36
C ARG A 315 1.18 -18.30 17.78
N ALA A 316 2.46 -18.62 17.99
CA ALA A 316 3.01 -18.82 19.33
C ALA A 316 2.95 -17.54 20.16
N ALA A 317 3.39 -16.40 19.59
CA ALA A 317 3.35 -15.10 20.24
C ALA A 317 1.91 -14.66 20.60
N ALA A 318 0.93 -14.99 19.76
CA ALA A 318 -0.48 -14.69 20.06
C ALA A 318 -1.01 -15.47 21.27
N LYS A 319 -0.58 -16.74 21.45
CA LYS A 319 -0.97 -17.55 22.61
C LYS A 319 -0.40 -17.02 23.92
N GLU A 320 0.86 -16.59 23.92
CA GLU A 320 1.53 -16.05 25.10
C GLU A 320 0.85 -14.75 25.60
N CYS A 321 0.46 -13.85 24.68
CA CYS A 321 -0.30 -12.65 25.05
C CYS A 321 -1.72 -12.94 25.56
N GLY A 322 -2.36 -14.02 25.09
CA GLY A 322 -3.69 -14.42 25.58
C GLY A 322 -3.67 -14.95 27.01
N THR A 323 -2.58 -15.61 27.42
CA THR A 323 -2.41 -16.16 28.77
C THR A 323 -2.09 -15.13 29.86
N GLU A 324 -1.65 -13.91 29.49
CA GLU A 324 -1.41 -12.81 30.44
C GLU A 324 -2.68 -12.01 30.77
N GLY A 325 -3.74 -12.10 29.94
CA GLY A 325 -5.02 -11.43 30.18
C GLY A 325 -5.99 -12.18 31.10
N GLU A 326 -5.66 -13.41 31.51
CA GLU A 326 -6.48 -14.27 32.37
C GLU A 326 -5.88 -14.48 33.78
N ARG A 327 -4.90 -13.65 34.19
CA ARG A 327 -4.30 -13.71 35.53
C ARG A 327 -4.54 -12.45 36.35
#